data_AF-A0A3B0PLZ3-F1
#
_entry.id   AF-A0A3B0PLZ3-F1
#
_cell.length_a   1.000
_cell.length_b   1.000
_cell.length_c   1.000
_cell.angle_alpha   90.00
_cell.angle_beta   90.00
_cell.angle_gamma   90.00
#
_symmetry.space_group_name_H-M   'P 1'
#
loop_
_entity.id
_entity.type
_entity.pdbx_description
1 polymer ?
#
loop_
_entity_poly.entity_id
_entity_poly.type
_entity_poly.pdbx_seq_one_letter_code
_entity_poly.pdbx_strand_id
1 'polypeptide(L)'
;MKRKNILKFVSLLGIGSFVMLAAASCTTSVNPTPNPTPELKPDPMPNPPSGGMNGGDTNPGNGGGMDNSAQQLAAARTALTSLLASKNANVEMYSDYAKIKNDLTAAYTTAKSTSDNTSATLEQVKSATSTLQTAIDAAASEKKTFDASNPELIKFYNNLKTELQSKTTNLESLNDPQYSGIKDNLNSLYNSASEIVNKTLIPATGNDLMRTDVEKVNTELMGAVSSLAARKTSAENLFSAFDKNVLVKTNLTAGNDSQVANDQPGNYSFVAFSVNAVTASDNLPNW
;
A
#
# COMPACT_ATOMS: atom_id res chain seq x y z
N MET A 1 -14.57 -6.75 50.68
CA MET A 1 -13.84 -5.92 49.69
C MET A 1 -14.58 -6.01 48.35
N LYS A 2 -14.95 -4.89 47.71
CA LYS A 2 -15.61 -4.90 46.38
C LYS A 2 -14.55 -4.80 45.28
N ARG A 3 -14.48 -5.77 44.37
CA ARG A 3 -13.66 -5.67 43.15
C ARG A 3 -14.48 -4.97 42.06
N LYS A 4 -13.94 -3.90 41.45
CA LYS A 4 -14.51 -3.24 40.27
C LYS A 4 -13.91 -3.87 39.03
N ASN A 5 -14.74 -4.47 38.17
CA ASN A 5 -14.31 -4.87 36.83
C ASN A 5 -14.53 -3.68 35.88
N ILE A 6 -13.45 -3.19 35.26
CA ILE A 6 -13.52 -2.20 34.18
C ILE A 6 -13.55 -2.97 32.87
N LEU A 7 -14.71 -2.99 32.21
CA LEU A 7 -14.87 -3.57 30.88
C LEU A 7 -14.39 -2.53 29.85
N LYS A 8 -13.28 -2.79 29.16
CA LYS A 8 -12.80 -1.95 28.06
C LYS A 8 -13.50 -2.38 26.77
N PHE A 9 -14.31 -1.50 26.19
CA PHE A 9 -14.77 -1.65 24.81
C PHE A 9 -13.60 -1.39 23.87
N VAL A 10 -13.17 -2.41 23.13
CA VAL A 10 -12.30 -2.25 21.96
C VAL A 10 -13.20 -2.05 20.75
N SER A 11 -13.22 -0.85 20.19
CA SER A 11 -13.97 -0.57 18.97
C SER A 11 -13.25 -1.20 17.77
N LEU A 12 -13.87 -2.24 17.20
CA LEU A 12 -13.41 -2.86 15.97
C LEU A 12 -13.99 -2.10 14.78
N LEU A 13 -13.33 -1.02 14.34
CA LEU A 13 -13.68 -0.35 13.09
C LEU A 13 -13.27 -1.26 11.92
N GLY A 14 -14.24 -2.00 11.39
CA GLY A 14 -14.06 -2.84 10.21
C GLY A 14 -13.72 -1.99 8.98
N ILE A 15 -12.58 -2.26 8.37
CA ILE A 15 -12.20 -1.67 7.09
C ILE A 15 -13.07 -2.35 6.02
N GLY A 16 -14.05 -1.62 5.49
CA GLY A 16 -14.94 -2.12 4.45
C GLY A 16 -14.22 -2.28 3.12
N SER A 17 -13.96 -3.52 2.72
CA SER A 17 -13.43 -3.86 1.39
C SER A 17 -14.47 -3.57 0.30
N PHE A 18 -14.30 -2.48 -0.44
CA PHE A 18 -15.06 -2.25 -1.66
C PHE A 18 -14.42 -2.99 -2.84
N VAL A 19 -14.93 -4.18 -3.14
CA VAL A 19 -14.56 -4.92 -4.36
C VAL A 19 -15.30 -4.29 -5.54
N MET A 20 -14.59 -3.52 -6.36
CA MET A 20 -15.13 -3.04 -7.63
C MET A 20 -15.01 -4.15 -8.68
N LEU A 21 -16.14 -4.78 -9.01
CA LEU A 21 -16.22 -5.87 -9.99
C LEU A 21 -16.14 -5.31 -11.42
N ALA A 22 -14.93 -5.28 -12.00
CA ALA A 22 -14.75 -4.94 -13.41
C ALA A 22 -15.08 -6.16 -14.30
N ALA A 23 -16.05 -6.02 -15.19
CA ALA A 23 -16.39 -7.05 -16.17
C ALA A 23 -15.33 -7.13 -17.28
N ALA A 24 -14.70 -8.29 -17.45
CA ALA A 24 -13.79 -8.56 -18.56
C ALA A 24 -14.55 -9.03 -19.81
N SER A 25 -14.16 -8.52 -20.98
CA SER A 25 -14.53 -9.10 -22.28
C SER A 25 -13.28 -9.27 -23.13
N CYS A 26 -12.98 -10.51 -23.52
CA CYS A 26 -12.08 -10.84 -24.64
C CYS A 26 -12.84 -10.62 -25.98
N THR A 27 -12.29 -10.69 -27.20
CA THR A 27 -10.96 -11.05 -27.79
C THR A 27 -10.49 -9.92 -28.76
N THR A 28 -9.50 -9.98 -29.67
CA THR A 28 -8.62 -11.01 -30.26
C THR A 28 -7.31 -10.37 -30.79
N SER A 29 -6.30 -11.18 -31.15
CA SER A 29 -4.98 -10.74 -31.65
C SER A 29 -4.90 -10.41 -33.16
N VAL A 30 -4.03 -9.47 -33.53
CA VAL A 30 -3.21 -9.49 -34.77
C VAL A 30 -1.88 -8.73 -34.58
N ASN A 31 -0.78 -9.26 -35.15
CA ASN A 31 0.50 -8.60 -35.42
C ASN A 31 1.15 -9.35 -36.59
N PRO A 32 1.71 -8.67 -37.62
CA PRO A 32 3.18 -8.69 -37.71
C PRO A 32 3.86 -7.43 -38.34
N THR A 33 4.77 -6.81 -37.57
CA THR A 33 6.06 -6.20 -38.01
C THR A 33 6.05 -4.87 -38.82
N PRO A 34 7.18 -4.13 -39.03
CA PRO A 34 7.39 -2.88 -38.27
C PRO A 34 7.77 -1.63 -39.10
N ASN A 35 8.09 -0.53 -38.38
CA ASN A 35 8.83 0.69 -38.80
C ASN A 35 8.00 1.85 -39.39
N PRO A 36 8.37 3.15 -39.20
CA PRO A 36 9.30 3.76 -38.24
C PRO A 36 8.62 4.62 -37.15
N THR A 37 9.40 5.04 -36.16
CA THR A 37 9.01 5.90 -35.03
C THR A 37 8.60 7.32 -35.45
N PRO A 38 7.40 7.81 -35.07
CA PRO A 38 7.13 9.24 -34.93
C PRO A 38 7.52 9.69 -33.51
N GLU A 39 8.17 10.84 -33.38
CA GLU A 39 8.48 11.41 -32.06
C GLU A 39 7.19 11.70 -31.28
N LEU A 40 7.06 11.11 -30.09
CA LEU A 40 5.99 11.45 -29.14
C LEU A 40 6.27 12.83 -28.55
N LYS A 41 5.76 13.84 -29.22
CA LYS A 41 5.57 15.19 -28.66
C LYS A 41 4.72 15.05 -27.39
N PRO A 42 5.12 15.60 -26.23
CA PRO A 42 4.34 15.46 -25.01
C PRO A 42 2.94 16.04 -25.18
N ASP A 43 1.90 15.26 -24.85
CA ASP A 43 0.55 15.78 -24.75
C ASP A 43 0.52 16.90 -23.69
N PRO A 44 -0.07 18.06 -24.01
CA PRO A 44 -0.20 19.12 -23.02
C PRO A 44 -1.15 18.68 -21.91
N MET A 45 -0.66 18.68 -20.67
CA MET A 45 -1.53 18.56 -19.49
C MET A 45 -2.68 19.57 -19.62
N PRO A 46 -3.93 19.19 -19.22
CA PRO A 46 -5.03 20.13 -19.18
C PRO A 46 -4.70 21.23 -18.16
N ASN A 47 -4.35 22.41 -18.68
CA ASN A 47 -4.22 23.60 -17.86
C ASN A 47 -5.58 23.87 -17.19
N PRO A 48 -5.64 24.17 -15.88
CA PRO A 48 -6.85 24.75 -15.32
C PRO A 48 -7.14 26.07 -16.07
N PRO A 49 -8.41 26.49 -16.20
CA PRO A 49 -8.75 27.66 -16.98
C PRO A 49 -8.09 28.91 -16.39
N SER A 50 -7.05 29.39 -17.07
CA SER A 50 -6.41 30.66 -16.78
C SER A 50 -7.41 31.78 -17.04
N GLY A 51 -8.10 32.19 -15.98
CA GLY A 51 -9.06 33.29 -15.97
C GLY A 51 -8.36 34.62 -16.15
N GLY A 52 -7.92 34.91 -17.38
CA GLY A 52 -7.34 36.20 -17.76
C GLY A 52 -8.38 37.31 -17.70
N MET A 53 -8.59 37.88 -16.51
CA MET A 53 -9.28 39.16 -16.34
C MET A 53 -8.33 40.30 -16.72
N ASN A 54 -8.20 40.55 -18.03
CA ASN A 54 -7.56 41.78 -18.50
C ASN A 54 -8.64 42.87 -18.60
N GLY A 55 -8.42 44.00 -17.90
CA GLY A 55 -9.44 45.02 -17.70
C GLY A 55 -9.78 45.78 -18.97
N GLY A 56 -11.07 45.81 -19.31
CA GLY A 56 -11.65 46.78 -20.25
C GLY A 56 -12.59 47.71 -19.50
N ASP A 57 -12.19 48.97 -19.33
CA ASP A 57 -13.04 50.00 -18.74
C ASP A 57 -14.30 50.23 -19.59
N THR A 58 -15.45 49.83 -19.06
CA THR A 58 -16.71 50.54 -19.33
C THR A 58 -17.41 50.79 -18.00
N ASN A 59 -17.34 52.04 -17.55
CA ASN A 59 -18.07 52.56 -16.40
C ASN A 59 -19.40 53.18 -16.90
N PRO A 60 -20.55 52.49 -16.79
CA PRO A 60 -21.84 53.16 -16.73
C PRO A 60 -22.01 53.72 -15.32
N GLY A 61 -21.98 55.05 -15.19
CA GLY A 61 -22.01 55.72 -13.88
C GLY A 61 -23.20 55.26 -13.03
N ASN A 62 -22.94 54.78 -11.82
CA ASN A 62 -23.97 54.23 -10.95
C ASN A 62 -24.06 54.98 -9.61
N GLY A 63 -25.10 55.80 -9.46
CA GLY A 63 -25.49 56.43 -8.19
C GLY A 63 -26.20 55.48 -7.22
N GLY A 64 -25.82 54.19 -7.20
CA GLY A 64 -26.51 53.10 -6.50
C GLY A 64 -25.57 52.30 -5.59
N GLY A 65 -25.32 52.80 -4.38
CA GLY A 65 -24.32 52.25 -3.45
C GLY A 65 -24.66 50.90 -2.79
N MET A 66 -25.84 50.31 -3.05
CA MET A 66 -26.31 49.11 -2.34
C MET A 66 -26.39 47.87 -3.25
N ASP A 67 -26.96 48.01 -4.46
CA ASP A 67 -27.14 46.89 -5.40
C ASP A 67 -25.80 46.28 -5.85
N ASN A 68 -24.80 47.12 -6.10
CA ASN A 68 -23.46 46.66 -6.49
C ASN A 68 -22.80 45.81 -5.40
N SER A 69 -22.90 46.22 -4.14
CA SER A 69 -22.31 45.50 -2.99
C SER A 69 -22.98 44.13 -2.78
N ALA A 70 -24.31 44.05 -2.92
CA ALA A 70 -25.04 42.79 -2.84
C ALA A 70 -24.68 41.83 -3.99
N GLN A 71 -24.58 42.34 -5.23
CA GLN A 71 -24.15 41.57 -6.39
C GLN A 71 -22.71 41.05 -6.25
N GLN A 72 -21.78 41.88 -5.76
CA GLN A 72 -20.41 41.47 -5.49
C GLN A 72 -20.32 40.36 -4.42
N LEU A 73 -21.11 40.44 -3.36
CA LEU A 73 -21.16 39.39 -2.32
C LEU A 73 -21.73 38.07 -2.87
N ALA A 74 -22.80 38.14 -3.67
CA ALA A 74 -23.36 36.97 -4.33
C ALA A 74 -22.33 36.31 -5.27
N ALA A 75 -21.65 37.10 -6.11
CA ALA A 75 -20.60 36.60 -7.00
C ALA A 75 -19.42 35.97 -6.24
N ALA A 76 -18.96 36.60 -5.15
CA ALA A 76 -17.90 36.06 -4.30
C ALA A 76 -18.29 34.73 -3.63
N ARG A 77 -19.54 34.61 -3.16
CA ARG A 77 -20.07 33.36 -2.58
C ARG A 77 -20.20 32.24 -3.62
N THR A 78 -20.61 32.57 -4.85
CA THR A 78 -20.62 31.62 -5.97
C THR A 78 -19.21 31.11 -6.27
N ALA A 79 -18.21 32.01 -6.36
CA ALA A 79 -16.82 31.62 -6.59
C ALA A 79 -16.28 30.69 -5.48
N LEU A 80 -16.53 31.00 -4.21
CA LEU A 80 -16.17 30.15 -3.08
C LEU A 80 -16.85 28.77 -3.16
N THR A 81 -18.14 28.74 -3.50
CA THR A 81 -18.93 27.50 -3.61
C THR A 81 -18.43 26.60 -4.74
N SER A 82 -18.12 27.17 -5.91
CA SER A 82 -17.52 26.44 -7.03
C SER A 82 -16.16 25.84 -6.66
N LEU A 83 -15.34 26.58 -5.90
CA LEU A 83 -14.06 26.08 -5.44
C LEU A 83 -14.24 24.95 -4.41
N LEU A 84 -15.17 25.08 -3.47
CA LEU A 84 -15.51 24.03 -2.50
C LEU A 84 -16.03 22.74 -3.16
N ALA A 85 -16.76 22.83 -4.28
CA ALA A 85 -17.24 21.66 -5.03
C ALA A 85 -16.10 20.77 -5.57
N SER A 86 -14.91 21.34 -5.82
CA SER A 86 -13.73 20.58 -6.27
C SER A 86 -13.09 19.70 -5.19
N LYS A 87 -13.51 19.82 -3.91
CA LYS A 87 -12.84 19.20 -2.74
C LYS A 87 -12.47 17.73 -2.95
N ASN A 88 -13.43 16.89 -3.32
CA ASN A 88 -13.19 15.44 -3.36
C ASN A 88 -12.16 15.06 -4.45
N ALA A 89 -12.22 15.70 -5.62
CA ALA A 89 -11.26 15.46 -6.70
C ALA A 89 -9.85 15.91 -6.26
N ASN A 90 -9.73 17.14 -5.76
CA ASN A 90 -8.42 17.68 -5.37
C ASN A 90 -7.81 16.95 -4.17
N VAL A 91 -8.60 16.61 -3.14
CA VAL A 91 -8.09 15.92 -1.94
C VAL A 91 -7.66 14.48 -2.24
N GLU A 92 -8.34 13.77 -3.14
CA GLU A 92 -8.02 12.36 -3.41
C GLU A 92 -6.74 12.15 -4.25
N MET A 93 -6.34 13.16 -5.03
CA MET A 93 -5.03 13.18 -5.74
C MET A 93 -3.82 13.07 -4.80
N TYR A 94 -4.00 13.34 -3.51
CA TYR A 94 -2.95 13.30 -2.48
C TYR A 94 -3.09 12.09 -1.53
N SER A 95 -3.79 11.02 -1.94
CA SER A 95 -3.96 9.79 -1.13
C SER A 95 -2.65 9.18 -0.62
N ASP A 96 -1.60 9.19 -1.43
CA ASP A 96 -0.24 8.77 -1.05
C ASP A 96 0.62 9.88 -0.40
N TYR A 97 0.05 11.03 -0.04
CA TYR A 97 0.76 12.21 0.48
C TYR A 97 0.00 12.78 1.69
N ALA A 98 -0.08 11.99 2.77
CA ALA A 98 -1.01 12.23 3.87
C ALA A 98 -0.92 13.64 4.50
N LYS A 99 0.28 14.23 4.61
CA LYS A 99 0.43 15.62 5.07
C LYS A 99 -0.27 16.61 4.13
N ILE A 100 0.03 16.58 2.83
CA ILE A 100 -0.58 17.45 1.81
C ILE A 100 -2.11 17.26 1.81
N LYS A 101 -2.58 16.00 1.88
CA LYS A 101 -4.01 15.67 1.96
C LYS A 101 -4.69 16.31 3.17
N ASN A 102 -4.05 16.27 4.34
CA ASN A 102 -4.57 16.85 5.58
C ASN A 102 -4.59 18.38 5.54
N ASP A 103 -3.49 19.02 5.15
CA ASP A 103 -3.38 20.48 5.09
C ASP A 103 -4.41 21.06 4.10
N LEU A 104 -4.55 20.45 2.92
CA LEU A 104 -5.57 20.81 1.94
C LEU A 104 -7.00 20.57 2.48
N THR A 105 -7.23 19.45 3.17
CA THR A 105 -8.54 19.15 3.79
C THR A 105 -8.90 20.18 4.87
N ALA A 106 -7.92 20.66 5.64
CA ALA A 106 -8.10 21.72 6.62
C ALA A 106 -8.46 23.05 5.93
N ALA A 107 -7.75 23.43 4.86
CA ALA A 107 -8.07 24.63 4.08
C ALA A 107 -9.51 24.60 3.51
N TYR A 108 -9.93 23.48 2.92
CA TYR A 108 -11.32 23.27 2.48
C TYR A 108 -12.32 23.40 3.63
N THR A 109 -11.98 22.94 4.83
CA THR A 109 -12.86 22.98 5.99
C THR A 109 -13.02 24.42 6.52
N THR A 110 -11.92 25.16 6.64
CA THR A 110 -11.93 26.60 6.99
C THR A 110 -12.73 27.43 5.98
N ALA A 111 -12.50 27.20 4.68
CA ALA A 111 -13.23 27.86 3.61
C ALA A 111 -14.73 27.55 3.63
N LYS A 112 -15.11 26.30 3.95
CA LYS A 112 -16.52 25.92 4.13
C LYS A 112 -17.16 26.65 5.30
N SER A 113 -16.47 26.80 6.43
CA SER A 113 -16.99 27.56 7.58
C SER A 113 -17.33 29.02 7.23
N THR A 114 -16.54 29.67 6.37
CA THR A 114 -16.88 31.02 5.86
C THR A 114 -18.05 30.99 4.87
N SER A 115 -18.15 29.96 4.03
CA SER A 115 -19.27 29.78 3.09
C SER A 115 -20.60 29.58 3.83
N ASP A 116 -20.60 28.72 4.86
CA ASP A 116 -21.77 28.40 5.70
C ASP A 116 -22.20 29.60 6.58
N ASN A 117 -21.30 30.53 6.88
CA ASN A 117 -21.60 31.74 7.64
C ASN A 117 -22.39 32.73 6.77
N THR A 118 -23.70 32.81 6.99
CA THR A 118 -24.63 33.74 6.32
C THR A 118 -24.28 35.22 6.57
N SER A 119 -23.64 35.53 7.69
CA SER A 119 -23.23 36.89 8.07
C SER A 119 -21.82 37.27 7.60
N ALA A 120 -21.11 36.39 6.87
CA ALA A 120 -19.77 36.70 6.37
C ALA A 120 -19.77 37.85 5.34
N THR A 121 -18.83 38.80 5.51
CA THR A 121 -18.68 39.98 4.64
C THR A 121 -18.05 39.65 3.29
N LEU A 122 -18.10 40.60 2.36
CA LEU A 122 -17.48 40.47 1.04
C LEU A 122 -15.97 40.18 1.13
N GLU A 123 -15.27 40.84 2.04
CA GLU A 123 -13.84 40.71 2.30
C GLU A 123 -13.52 39.34 2.90
N GLN A 124 -14.35 38.87 3.83
CA GLN A 124 -14.19 37.55 4.44
C GLN A 124 -14.38 36.43 3.41
N VAL A 125 -15.39 36.54 2.54
CA VAL A 125 -15.62 35.56 1.47
C VAL A 125 -14.49 35.61 0.43
N LYS A 126 -14.07 36.80 -0.04
CA LYS A 126 -12.93 36.97 -0.95
C LYS A 126 -11.63 36.41 -0.36
N SER A 127 -11.37 36.67 0.93
CA SER A 127 -10.20 36.15 1.63
C SER A 127 -10.24 34.62 1.73
N ALA A 128 -11.38 34.01 2.10
CA ALA A 128 -11.52 32.56 2.14
C ALA A 128 -11.31 31.90 0.77
N THR A 129 -11.83 32.49 -0.32
CA THR A 129 -11.59 32.02 -1.68
C THR A 129 -10.10 32.09 -2.04
N SER A 130 -9.43 33.21 -1.76
CA SER A 130 -8.00 33.40 -2.04
C SER A 130 -7.12 32.43 -1.25
N THR A 131 -7.41 32.25 0.05
CA THR A 131 -6.70 31.30 0.92
C THR A 131 -6.90 29.85 0.46
N LEU A 132 -8.12 29.47 0.05
CA LEU A 132 -8.37 28.12 -0.47
C LEU A 132 -7.64 27.88 -1.80
N GLN A 133 -7.67 28.84 -2.72
CA GLN A 133 -6.93 28.73 -3.98
C GLN A 133 -5.42 28.59 -3.72
N THR A 134 -4.87 29.44 -2.85
CA THR A 134 -3.47 29.36 -2.42
C THR A 134 -3.10 27.99 -1.86
N ALA A 135 -3.98 27.37 -1.06
CA ALA A 135 -3.75 26.04 -0.51
C ALA A 135 -3.80 24.92 -1.58
N ILE A 136 -4.68 25.04 -2.58
CA ILE A 136 -4.75 24.12 -3.73
C ILE A 136 -3.46 24.21 -4.56
N ASP A 137 -3.00 25.43 -4.85
CA ASP A 137 -1.79 25.68 -5.64
C ASP A 137 -0.53 25.23 -4.88
N ALA A 138 -0.47 25.46 -3.56
CA ALA A 138 0.58 24.97 -2.68
C ALA A 138 0.65 23.43 -2.67
N ALA A 139 -0.49 22.74 -2.50
CA ALA A 139 -0.55 21.28 -2.51
C ALA A 139 -0.01 20.68 -3.82
N ALA A 140 -0.37 21.28 -4.97
CA ALA A 140 0.13 20.87 -6.28
C ALA A 140 1.64 21.12 -6.43
N SER A 141 2.13 22.26 -5.94
CA SER A 141 3.55 22.63 -5.97
C SER A 141 4.42 21.75 -5.05
N GLU A 142 3.95 21.47 -3.83
CA GLU A 142 4.62 20.59 -2.86
C GLU A 142 4.76 19.18 -3.43
N LYS A 143 3.67 18.60 -3.96
CA LYS A 143 3.71 17.28 -4.62
C LYS A 143 4.70 17.28 -5.79
N LYS A 144 4.62 18.26 -6.70
CA LYS A 144 5.52 18.36 -7.85
C LYS A 144 7.00 18.46 -7.43
N THR A 145 7.29 19.21 -6.38
CA THR A 145 8.65 19.38 -5.84
C THR A 145 9.15 18.09 -5.21
N PHE A 146 8.34 17.45 -4.37
CA PHE A 146 8.66 16.15 -3.78
C PHE A 146 8.93 15.09 -4.85
N ASP A 147 8.06 15.00 -5.86
CA ASP A 147 8.15 14.00 -6.93
C ASP A 147 9.44 14.16 -7.75
N ALA A 148 9.79 15.40 -8.11
CA ALA A 148 11.01 15.71 -8.84
C ALA A 148 12.28 15.40 -8.01
N SER A 149 12.22 15.53 -6.69
CA SER A 149 13.35 15.25 -5.78
C SER A 149 13.48 13.77 -5.40
N ASN A 150 12.39 12.97 -5.49
CA ASN A 150 12.33 11.61 -4.93
C ASN A 150 11.90 10.50 -5.93
N PRO A 151 12.35 10.50 -7.21
CA PRO A 151 11.84 9.57 -8.23
C PRO A 151 12.06 8.09 -7.88
N GLU A 152 13.23 7.72 -7.33
CA GLU A 152 13.51 6.33 -6.95
C GLU A 152 12.72 5.87 -5.71
N LEU A 153 12.48 6.75 -4.73
CA LEU A 153 11.60 6.44 -3.58
C LEU A 153 10.19 6.13 -4.07
N ILE A 154 9.64 6.97 -4.97
CA ILE A 154 8.30 6.80 -5.52
C ILE A 154 8.19 5.51 -6.33
N LYS A 155 9.21 5.19 -7.14
CA LYS A 155 9.31 3.93 -7.88
C LYS A 155 9.29 2.71 -6.96
N PHE A 156 10.12 2.66 -5.91
CA PHE A 156 10.11 1.55 -4.97
C PHE A 156 8.79 1.45 -4.18
N TYR A 157 8.23 2.58 -3.74
CA TYR A 157 6.93 2.64 -3.08
C TYR A 157 5.79 2.11 -3.97
N ASN A 158 5.77 2.49 -5.25
CA ASN A 158 4.75 2.02 -6.21
C ASN A 158 4.92 0.53 -6.57
N ASN A 159 6.14 0.03 -6.64
CA ASN A 159 6.40 -1.42 -6.77
C ASN A 159 5.82 -2.19 -5.56
N LEU A 160 6.07 -1.71 -4.33
CA LEU A 160 5.48 -2.30 -3.12
C LEU A 160 3.94 -2.26 -3.15
N LYS A 161 3.32 -1.12 -3.53
CA LYS A 161 1.86 -1.02 -3.70
C LYS A 161 1.30 -2.00 -4.73
N THR A 162 2.04 -2.28 -5.79
CA THR A 162 1.63 -3.21 -6.85
C THR A 162 1.73 -4.65 -6.35
N GLU A 163 2.87 -5.05 -5.79
CA GLU A 163 3.10 -6.42 -5.32
C GLU A 163 2.23 -6.79 -4.10
N LEU A 164 1.84 -5.82 -3.26
CA LEU A 164 0.87 -6.05 -2.19
C LEU A 164 -0.50 -6.58 -2.69
N GLN A 165 -0.85 -6.34 -3.96
CA GLN A 165 -2.07 -6.90 -4.57
C GLN A 165 -1.98 -8.42 -4.75
N SER A 166 -0.77 -8.95 -4.92
CA SER A 166 -0.48 -10.39 -5.06
C SER A 166 -0.43 -11.14 -3.71
N LYS A 167 -0.45 -10.42 -2.57
CA LYS A 167 -0.20 -10.98 -1.22
C LYS A 167 -1.03 -12.22 -0.92
N THR A 168 -2.35 -12.16 -1.12
CA THR A 168 -3.25 -13.28 -0.82
C THR A 168 -2.92 -14.50 -1.67
N THR A 169 -2.89 -14.34 -3.00
CA THR A 169 -2.57 -15.40 -3.96
C THR A 169 -1.24 -16.08 -3.66
N ASN A 170 -0.19 -15.29 -3.40
CA ASN A 170 1.15 -15.82 -3.14
C ASN A 170 1.22 -16.58 -1.81
N LEU A 171 0.55 -16.10 -0.75
CA LEU A 171 0.52 -16.78 0.56
C LEU A 171 -0.39 -18.02 0.60
N GLU A 172 -1.50 -18.03 -0.15
CA GLU A 172 -2.37 -19.20 -0.30
C GLU A 172 -1.68 -20.32 -1.08
N SER A 173 -0.80 -19.98 -2.03
CA SER A 173 0.02 -20.95 -2.76
C SER A 173 1.03 -21.71 -1.88
N LEU A 174 1.14 -21.38 -0.59
CA LEU A 174 2.09 -21.92 0.38
C LEU A 174 1.40 -22.56 1.59
N ASN A 175 0.14 -22.99 1.45
CA ASN A 175 -0.63 -23.58 2.55
C ASN A 175 -0.15 -24.98 2.97
N ASP A 176 0.57 -25.71 2.11
CA ASP A 176 1.07 -27.05 2.44
C ASP A 176 2.21 -27.00 3.48
N PRO A 177 2.31 -27.97 4.41
CA PRO A 177 3.25 -27.90 5.54
C PRO A 177 4.72 -27.70 5.17
N GLN A 178 5.17 -28.25 4.04
CA GLN A 178 6.54 -28.12 3.53
C GLN A 178 6.90 -26.68 3.12
N TYR A 179 5.92 -25.82 2.88
CA TYR A 179 6.13 -24.43 2.51
C TYR A 179 6.03 -23.45 3.68
N SER A 180 5.76 -23.93 4.91
CA SER A 180 5.61 -23.11 6.13
C SER A 180 6.70 -22.03 6.30
N GLY A 181 7.98 -22.40 6.29
CA GLY A 181 9.08 -21.43 6.41
C GLY A 181 9.19 -20.43 5.24
N ILE A 182 8.71 -20.79 4.04
CA ILE A 182 8.61 -19.86 2.90
C ILE A 182 7.47 -18.88 3.16
N LYS A 183 6.31 -19.38 3.62
CA LYS A 183 5.11 -18.60 3.94
C LYS A 183 5.38 -17.58 5.04
N ASP A 184 6.04 -17.97 6.13
CA ASP A 184 6.37 -17.08 7.25
C ASP A 184 7.30 -15.95 6.82
N ASN A 185 8.37 -16.28 6.08
CA ASN A 185 9.29 -15.30 5.52
C ASN A 185 8.58 -14.31 4.56
N LEU A 186 7.78 -14.82 3.63
CA LEU A 186 7.10 -13.99 2.64
C LEU A 186 5.99 -13.13 3.28
N ASN A 187 5.25 -13.67 4.27
CA ASN A 187 4.25 -12.92 5.03
C ASN A 187 4.89 -11.78 5.83
N SER A 188 6.07 -12.01 6.44
CA SER A 188 6.84 -10.97 7.12
C SER A 188 7.21 -9.83 6.16
N LEU A 189 7.75 -10.14 4.98
CA LEU A 189 8.10 -9.14 3.95
C LEU A 189 6.88 -8.35 3.47
N TYR A 190 5.74 -9.01 3.24
CA TYR A 190 4.49 -8.32 2.91
C TYR A 190 3.98 -7.42 4.04
N ASN A 191 4.21 -7.78 5.31
CA ASN A 191 3.83 -6.93 6.43
C ASN A 191 4.72 -5.67 6.50
N SER A 192 6.03 -5.80 6.34
CA SER A 192 6.95 -4.65 6.22
C SER A 192 6.59 -3.73 5.05
N ALA A 193 6.23 -4.31 3.89
CA ALA A 193 5.75 -3.55 2.75
C ALA A 193 4.42 -2.82 3.03
N SER A 194 3.49 -3.48 3.75
CA SER A 194 2.22 -2.87 4.17
C SER A 194 2.44 -1.69 5.11
N GLU A 195 3.37 -1.79 6.06
CA GLU A 195 3.73 -0.71 6.98
C GLU A 195 4.32 0.51 6.26
N ILE A 196 5.17 0.29 5.25
CA ILE A 196 5.72 1.36 4.42
C ILE A 196 4.62 2.07 3.63
N VAL A 197 3.75 1.31 2.94
CA VAL A 197 2.67 1.89 2.15
C VAL A 197 1.68 2.65 3.02
N ASN A 198 1.33 2.12 4.20
CA ASN A 198 0.42 2.78 5.14
C ASN A 198 0.98 4.08 5.75
N LYS A 199 2.30 4.31 5.75
CA LYS A 199 2.90 5.60 6.15
C LYS A 199 2.70 6.70 5.12
N THR A 200 2.48 6.34 3.85
CA THR A 200 2.45 7.25 2.69
C THR A 200 3.79 7.94 2.38
N LEU A 201 3.94 8.50 1.17
CA LEU A 201 5.19 9.14 0.72
C LEU A 201 5.56 10.38 1.54
N ILE A 202 4.56 11.15 1.97
CA ILE A 202 4.71 12.28 2.91
C ILE A 202 3.80 12.04 4.10
N PRO A 203 4.30 11.39 5.17
CA PRO A 203 3.52 11.06 6.36
C PRO A 203 2.90 12.30 7.01
N ALA A 204 1.67 12.16 7.52
CA ALA A 204 0.98 13.24 8.23
C ALA A 204 1.69 13.66 9.53
N THR A 205 2.40 12.74 10.17
CA THR A 205 3.16 12.92 11.41
C THR A 205 4.33 11.94 11.48
N GLY A 206 5.34 12.27 12.29
CA GLY A 206 6.53 11.44 12.47
C GLY A 206 7.63 11.75 11.45
N ASN A 207 8.51 10.78 11.22
CA ASN A 207 9.63 10.92 10.30
C ASN A 207 9.21 10.55 8.86
N ASP A 208 9.80 11.23 7.88
CA ASP A 208 9.65 10.91 6.46
C ASP A 208 10.11 9.48 6.12
N LEU A 209 9.59 8.93 5.01
CA LEU A 209 10.08 7.66 4.48
C LEU A 209 11.51 7.80 3.94
N MET A 210 12.44 7.05 4.54
CA MET A 210 13.81 6.95 4.06
C MET A 210 13.88 6.06 2.82
N ARG A 211 14.43 6.58 1.71
CA ARG A 211 14.58 5.83 0.45
C ARG A 211 15.22 4.46 0.66
N THR A 212 16.28 4.39 1.47
CA THR A 212 17.04 3.15 1.76
C THR A 212 16.18 2.05 2.37
N ASP A 213 15.23 2.40 3.22
CA ASP A 213 14.38 1.43 3.92
C ASP A 213 13.32 0.87 2.95
N VAL A 214 12.76 1.74 2.11
CA VAL A 214 11.81 1.37 1.05
C VAL A 214 12.50 0.54 -0.03
N GLU A 215 13.70 0.94 -0.46
CA GLU A 215 14.56 0.24 -1.41
C GLU A 215 14.92 -1.17 -0.91
N LYS A 216 15.28 -1.30 0.36
CA LYS A 216 15.58 -2.60 1.00
C LYS A 216 14.37 -3.52 0.99
N VAL A 217 13.23 -3.10 1.55
CA VAL A 217 12.03 -3.95 1.63
C VAL A 217 11.50 -4.29 0.23
N ASN A 218 11.57 -3.36 -0.72
CA ASN A 218 11.27 -3.63 -2.13
C ASN A 218 12.18 -4.74 -2.68
N THR A 219 13.50 -4.62 -2.51
CA THR A 219 14.46 -5.59 -3.05
C THR A 219 14.29 -6.97 -2.44
N GLU A 220 14.10 -7.05 -1.12
CA GLU A 220 13.86 -8.31 -0.41
C GLU A 220 12.54 -8.97 -0.81
N LEU A 221 11.45 -8.19 -0.95
CA LEU A 221 10.15 -8.71 -1.39
C LEU A 221 10.16 -9.16 -2.85
N MET A 222 10.64 -8.33 -3.79
CA MET A 222 10.72 -8.72 -5.21
C MET A 222 11.63 -9.95 -5.39
N GLY A 223 12.74 -10.04 -4.65
CA GLY A 223 13.61 -11.21 -4.65
C GLY A 223 12.94 -12.47 -4.10
N ALA A 224 12.18 -12.34 -3.00
CA ALA A 224 11.44 -13.47 -2.41
C ALA A 224 10.32 -13.99 -3.32
N VAL A 225 9.62 -13.09 -4.04
CA VAL A 225 8.52 -13.43 -4.98
C VAL A 225 9.07 -14.01 -6.28
N SER A 226 10.08 -13.38 -6.90
CA SER A 226 10.68 -13.89 -8.14
C SER A 226 11.35 -15.27 -7.98
N SER A 227 11.91 -15.55 -6.80
CA SER A 227 12.48 -16.88 -6.47
C SER A 227 11.45 -17.90 -5.96
N LEU A 228 10.17 -17.53 -5.81
CA LEU A 228 9.18 -18.34 -5.10
C LEU A 228 9.00 -19.74 -5.67
N ALA A 229 8.92 -19.87 -7.00
CA ALA A 229 8.77 -21.15 -7.68
C ALA A 229 9.97 -22.09 -7.40
N ALA A 230 11.20 -21.58 -7.50
CA ALA A 230 12.41 -22.34 -7.21
C ALA A 230 12.48 -22.76 -5.73
N ARG A 231 12.09 -21.87 -4.81
CA ARG A 231 12.01 -22.18 -3.36
C ARG A 231 10.99 -23.29 -3.08
N LYS A 232 9.82 -23.27 -3.74
CA LYS A 232 8.83 -24.35 -3.64
C LYS A 232 9.39 -25.69 -4.14
N THR A 233 10.03 -25.73 -5.31
CA THR A 233 10.65 -26.96 -5.84
C THR A 233 11.71 -27.52 -4.89
N SER A 234 12.57 -26.67 -4.32
CA SER A 234 13.58 -27.10 -3.34
C SER A 234 12.95 -27.64 -2.05
N ALA A 235 11.88 -27.02 -1.54
CA ALA A 235 11.15 -27.51 -0.38
C ALA A 235 10.45 -28.85 -0.65
N GLU A 236 9.89 -29.03 -1.85
CA GLU A 236 9.24 -30.28 -2.27
C GLU A 236 10.25 -31.44 -2.38
N ASN A 237 11.40 -31.19 -3.02
CA ASN A 237 12.49 -32.15 -3.13
C ASN A 237 13.00 -32.56 -1.74
N LEU A 238 13.20 -31.61 -0.83
CA LEU A 238 13.62 -31.91 0.55
C LEU A 238 12.54 -32.68 1.33
N PHE A 239 11.25 -32.33 1.15
CA PHE A 239 10.16 -32.98 1.88
C PHE A 239 9.90 -34.42 1.41
N SER A 240 10.20 -34.72 0.14
CA SER A 240 10.04 -36.05 -0.47
C SER A 240 11.30 -36.92 -0.39
N ALA A 241 12.49 -36.34 -0.24
CA ALA A 241 13.75 -37.09 -0.14
C ALA A 241 13.95 -37.87 1.18
N PHE A 242 13.09 -37.68 2.19
CA PHE A 242 13.16 -38.38 3.47
C PHE A 242 11.95 -39.29 3.69
N ASP A 243 12.19 -40.60 3.80
CA ASP A 243 11.19 -41.57 4.23
C ASP A 243 10.79 -41.33 5.70
N LYS A 244 9.58 -40.78 5.89
CA LYS A 244 9.01 -40.47 7.20
C LYS A 244 8.45 -41.73 7.86
N ASN A 245 9.37 -42.56 8.36
CA ASN A 245 9.03 -43.75 9.12
C ASN A 245 8.57 -43.35 10.53
N VAL A 246 7.40 -43.84 10.95
CA VAL A 246 7.00 -43.82 12.35
C VAL A 246 7.97 -44.70 13.13
N LEU A 247 8.46 -44.24 14.29
CA LEU A 247 9.32 -45.03 15.17
C LEU A 247 8.53 -46.21 15.76
N VAL A 248 8.54 -47.35 15.08
CA VAL A 248 7.95 -48.59 15.57
C VAL A 248 9.01 -49.37 16.35
N LYS A 249 8.76 -49.61 17.64
CA LYS A 249 9.72 -50.27 18.55
C LYS A 249 10.24 -51.61 18.01
N THR A 250 9.38 -52.42 17.38
CA THR A 250 9.74 -53.72 16.79
C THR A 250 10.69 -53.62 15.59
N ASN A 251 10.76 -52.46 14.94
CA ASN A 251 11.63 -52.24 13.78
C ASN A 251 12.99 -51.66 14.20
N LEU A 252 13.15 -51.33 15.49
CA LEU A 252 14.40 -50.85 16.10
C LEU A 252 15.10 -51.94 16.92
N THR A 253 14.38 -53.00 17.31
CA THR A 253 14.94 -54.18 17.97
C THR A 253 15.45 -55.17 16.92
N ALA A 254 16.77 -55.40 16.87
CA ALA A 254 17.37 -56.32 15.90
C ALA A 254 17.13 -57.79 16.26
N GLY A 255 16.32 -58.47 15.45
CA GLY A 255 16.24 -59.94 15.41
C GLY A 255 15.61 -60.62 16.63
N ASN A 256 15.56 -61.96 16.56
CA ASN A 256 14.98 -62.82 17.60
C ASN A 256 15.91 -63.04 18.80
N ASP A 257 16.87 -62.15 19.06
CA ASP A 257 17.86 -62.36 20.12
C ASP A 257 17.38 -61.75 21.45
N SER A 258 17.14 -62.60 22.44
CA SER A 258 16.52 -62.22 23.72
C SER A 258 17.54 -61.62 24.71
N GLN A 259 18.59 -60.96 24.22
CA GLN A 259 19.79 -60.60 25.01
C GLN A 259 20.29 -59.15 24.87
N VAL A 260 19.44 -58.17 24.52
CA VAL A 260 19.74 -56.75 24.88
C VAL A 260 18.51 -56.06 25.45
N ALA A 261 18.16 -56.40 26.69
CA ALA A 261 17.18 -55.66 27.50
C ALA A 261 17.80 -54.40 28.14
N ASN A 262 18.52 -53.60 27.36
CA ASN A 262 18.94 -52.26 27.80
C ASN A 262 17.77 -51.31 27.62
N ASP A 263 17.43 -50.56 28.68
CA ASP A 263 16.43 -49.49 28.59
C ASP A 263 16.84 -48.49 27.51
N GLN A 264 15.90 -48.13 26.63
CA GLN A 264 16.13 -47.08 25.65
C GLN A 264 16.47 -45.78 26.40
N PRO A 265 17.63 -45.15 26.14
CA PRO A 265 17.95 -43.87 26.77
C PRO A 265 16.86 -42.86 26.39
N GLY A 266 16.20 -42.28 27.39
CA GLY A 266 14.95 -41.51 27.24
C GLY A 266 15.07 -40.16 26.51
N ASN A 267 16.08 -39.99 25.66
CA ASN A 267 16.40 -38.73 24.99
C ASN A 267 16.83 -39.01 23.54
N TYR A 268 15.88 -39.41 22.69
CA TYR A 268 16.11 -39.56 21.25
C TYR A 268 16.31 -38.19 20.59
N SER A 269 17.55 -37.93 20.18
CA SER A 269 17.85 -36.90 19.18
C SER A 269 17.62 -37.46 17.78
N PHE A 270 16.98 -36.68 16.90
CA PHE A 270 16.80 -37.07 15.50
C PHE A 270 18.14 -36.98 14.76
N VAL A 271 18.69 -38.12 14.33
CA VAL A 271 19.77 -38.19 13.34
C VAL A 271 19.21 -38.49 11.97
N ALA A 272 19.44 -37.57 11.02
CA ALA A 272 19.13 -37.81 9.61
C ALA A 272 20.28 -38.59 8.96
N PHE A 273 19.98 -39.77 8.43
CA PHE A 273 20.96 -40.58 7.69
C PHE A 273 20.93 -40.19 6.21
N SER A 274 22.10 -39.92 5.62
CA SER A 274 22.26 -39.57 4.20
C SER A 274 22.45 -40.79 3.29
N VAL A 275 22.28 -42.00 3.82
CA VAL A 275 22.51 -43.28 3.13
C VAL A 275 21.31 -44.22 3.30
N ASN A 276 21.05 -45.01 2.27
CA ASN A 276 19.94 -45.97 2.25
C ASN A 276 20.22 -47.15 3.19
N ALA A 277 19.55 -47.16 4.35
CA ALA A 277 19.69 -48.19 5.38
C ALA A 277 19.13 -49.58 4.95
N VAL A 278 18.33 -49.66 3.89
CA VAL A 278 17.71 -50.92 3.43
C VAL A 278 18.69 -51.80 2.63
N THR A 279 19.70 -51.19 2.00
CA THR A 279 20.71 -51.89 1.18
C THR A 279 22.05 -52.11 1.89
N ALA A 280 22.21 -51.58 3.11
CA ALA A 280 23.46 -51.65 3.88
C ALA A 280 23.41 -52.78 4.92
N SER A 281 23.49 -54.04 4.48
CA SER A 281 23.69 -55.19 5.37
C SER A 281 24.94 -55.07 6.25
N ASP A 282 25.92 -54.30 5.78
CA ASP A 282 27.29 -54.30 6.30
C ASP A 282 27.63 -53.04 7.15
N ASN A 283 26.69 -52.10 7.31
CA ASN A 283 26.92 -50.83 8.04
C ASN A 283 25.68 -50.37 8.85
N LEU A 284 25.01 -51.29 9.54
CA LEU A 284 24.11 -50.92 10.63
C LEU A 284 24.96 -50.38 11.81
N PRO A 285 24.66 -49.20 12.38
CA PRO A 285 25.34 -48.73 13.57
C PRO A 285 25.08 -49.68 14.74
N ASN A 286 26.14 -50.18 15.39
CA ASN A 286 26.01 -50.88 16.66
C ASN A 286 25.50 -49.89 17.73
N TRP A 287 24.41 -50.27 18.38
CA TRP A 287 23.80 -49.60 19.53
C TRP A 287 23.92 -50.48 20.78
#